data_AF-A0A2M8GLY4-F1
#
_entry.id   AF-A0A2M8GLY4-F1
#
_cell.length_a   1.000
_cell.length_b   1.000
_cell.length_c   1.000
_cell.angle_alpha   90.00
_cell.angle_beta   90.00
_cell.angle_gamma   90.00
#
_symmetry.space_group_name_H-M   'P 1'
#
loop_
_entity.id
_entity.type
_entity.pdbx_description
1 polymer ?
#
loop_
_entity_poly.entity_id
_entity_poly.type
_entity_poly.pdbx_seq_one_letter_code
_entity_poly.pdbx_strand_id
1 'polypeptide(L)'
;MFKPTVRDGSGNPKGNVDAEMVLHSVAIEYSHYDKAVFVAGDGDYACLYEYLERNKKLLRIIIPNSKSESSLLKKFQNYKTFIIYDKEKLEDKKWEASHINT
;
A
#
# COMPACT_ATOMS: atom_id res chain seq x y z
N MET A 1 7.78 14.87 -5.04
CA MET A 1 6.83 16.00 -5.06
C MET A 1 5.85 15.78 -3.92
N PHE A 2 5.68 16.73 -2.99
CA PHE A 2 4.74 16.61 -1.87
C PHE A 2 3.39 17.23 -2.24
N LYS A 3 2.29 16.62 -1.80
CA LYS A 3 0.95 17.17 -2.04
C LYS A 3 0.69 18.43 -1.21
N PRO A 4 -0.08 19.39 -1.75
CA PRO A 4 -0.62 20.48 -0.94
C PRO A 4 -1.47 19.88 0.20
N THR A 5 -1.16 20.26 1.43
CA THR A 5 -1.82 19.71 2.61
C THR A 5 -2.96 20.64 3.04
N VAL A 6 -4.20 20.19 2.89
CA VAL A 6 -5.37 20.87 3.46
C VAL A 6 -5.44 20.54 4.93
N ARG A 7 -5.60 21.54 5.81
CA ARG A 7 -5.79 21.31 7.24
C ARG A 7 -7.28 21.17 7.57
N ASP A 8 -7.61 20.32 8.55
CA ASP A 8 -8.96 20.24 9.11
C ASP A 8 -9.27 21.46 10.00
N GLY A 9 -10.49 21.53 10.54
CA GLY A 9 -10.91 22.62 11.44
C GLY A 9 -10.11 22.71 12.76
N SER A 10 -9.31 21.69 13.07
CA SER A 10 -8.43 21.61 14.24
C SER A 10 -6.95 21.87 13.89
N GLY A 11 -6.65 22.18 12.62
CA GLY A 11 -5.30 22.45 12.14
C GLY A 11 -4.48 21.21 11.77
N ASN A 12 -5.03 19.99 11.85
CA ASN A 12 -4.33 18.77 11.47
C ASN A 12 -4.35 18.60 9.94
N PRO A 13 -3.26 18.09 9.34
CA PRO A 13 -3.27 17.64 7.94
C PRO A 13 -4.42 16.67 7.65
N LYS A 14 -5.31 17.02 6.72
CA LYS A 14 -6.28 16.09 6.16
C LYS A 14 -5.54 15.13 5.22
N GLY A 15 -5.26 13.93 5.73
CA GLY A 15 -4.37 12.96 5.10
C GLY A 15 -5.06 11.84 4.32
N ASN A 16 -6.25 12.07 3.74
CA ASN A 16 -6.88 11.03 2.91
C ASN A 16 -6.30 11.09 1.49
N VAL A 17 -5.71 9.98 1.05
CA VAL A 17 -5.14 9.80 -0.29
C VAL A 17 -5.97 8.86 -1.17
N ASP A 18 -7.06 8.30 -0.64
CA ASP A 18 -7.76 7.15 -1.18
C ASP A 18 -8.36 7.45 -2.55
N ALA A 19 -9.07 8.58 -2.65
CA ALA A 19 -9.70 9.00 -3.91
C ALA A 19 -8.66 9.23 -5.02
N GLU A 20 -7.50 9.80 -4.68
CA GLU A 20 -6.45 10.04 -5.66
C GLU A 20 -5.75 8.74 -6.04
N MET A 21 -5.52 7.82 -5.09
CA MET A 21 -4.95 6.51 -5.40
C MET A 21 -5.88 5.74 -6.35
N VAL A 22 -7.20 5.77 -6.11
CA VAL A 22 -8.19 5.18 -7.01
C VAL A 22 -8.13 5.86 -8.37
N LEU A 23 -8.29 7.18 -8.45
CA LEU A 23 -8.31 7.92 -9.71
C LEU A 23 -7.03 7.71 -10.53
N HIS A 24 -5.87 7.84 -9.89
CA HIS A 24 -4.59 7.67 -10.55
C HIS A 24 -4.43 6.25 -11.10
N SER A 25 -4.84 5.23 -10.33
CA SER A 25 -4.74 3.83 -10.73
C SER A 25 -5.62 3.46 -11.92
N VAL A 26 -6.88 3.93 -11.98
CA VAL A 26 -7.84 3.47 -13.01
C VAL A 26 -8.19 4.49 -14.09
N ALA A 27 -7.96 5.78 -13.87
CA ALA A 27 -8.26 6.81 -14.86
C ALA A 27 -7.01 7.39 -15.53
N ILE A 28 -5.91 7.51 -14.80
CA ILE A 28 -4.69 8.16 -15.32
C ILE A 28 -3.69 7.13 -15.85
N GLU A 29 -3.32 6.15 -15.03
CA GLU A 29 -2.23 5.22 -15.35
C GLU A 29 -2.71 3.88 -15.92
N TYR A 30 -4.01 3.67 -16.06
CA TYR A 30 -4.57 2.36 -16.37
C TYR A 30 -3.98 1.73 -17.65
N SER A 31 -3.68 2.53 -18.67
CA SER A 31 -3.06 2.07 -19.92
C SER A 31 -1.55 1.90 -19.86
N HIS A 32 -0.89 2.40 -18.82
CA HIS A 32 0.58 2.42 -18.70
C HIS A 32 1.14 1.30 -17.83
N TYR A 33 0.29 0.40 -17.33
CA TYR A 33 0.73 -0.81 -16.64
C TYR A 33 -0.07 -2.04 -17.08
N ASP A 34 0.61 -3.18 -17.12
CA ASP A 34 -0.01 -4.49 -17.35
C ASP A 34 -0.67 -5.02 -16.08
N LYS A 35 -0.02 -4.79 -14.94
CA LYS A 35 -0.37 -5.33 -13.63
C LYS A 35 -0.04 -4.33 -12.52
N ALA A 36 -0.92 -4.24 -11.52
CA ALA A 36 -0.76 -3.34 -10.39
C ALA A 36 -0.42 -4.09 -9.09
N VAL A 37 0.51 -3.52 -8.34
CA VAL A 37 0.85 -3.93 -6.96
C VAL A 37 0.48 -2.77 -6.04
N PHE A 38 -0.34 -3.04 -5.04
CA PHE A 38 -0.74 -2.06 -4.03
C PHE A 38 -0.07 -2.36 -2.71
N VAL A 39 0.39 -1.33 -2.00
CA VAL A 39 0.91 -1.45 -0.63
C VAL A 39 -0.09 -0.81 0.32
N ALA A 40 -1.21 -1.48 0.54
CA ALA A 40 -2.31 -0.99 1.37
C ALA A 40 -3.20 -2.14 1.88
N GLY A 41 -3.48 -2.15 3.18
CA GLY A 41 -4.38 -3.12 3.83
C GLY A 41 -5.79 -2.61 4.11
N ASP A 42 -6.13 -1.42 3.59
CA ASP A 42 -7.42 -0.77 3.84
C ASP A 42 -8.55 -1.42 3.03
N GLY A 43 -9.71 -1.61 3.68
CA GLY A 43 -10.91 -2.15 3.08
C GLY A 43 -11.59 -1.20 2.09
N ASP A 44 -11.32 0.11 2.18
CA ASP A 44 -11.89 1.12 1.28
C ASP A 44 -11.46 0.91 -0.18
N TYR A 45 -10.35 0.20 -0.40
CA TYR A 45 -9.88 -0.17 -1.73
C TYR A 45 -10.49 -1.44 -2.30
N ALA A 46 -11.42 -2.11 -1.58
CA ALA A 46 -12.03 -3.35 -2.06
C ALA A 46 -12.67 -3.19 -3.45
N CYS A 47 -13.33 -2.06 -3.72
CA CYS A 47 -13.94 -1.78 -5.02
C CYS A 47 -12.87 -1.65 -6.14
N LEU A 48 -11.78 -0.95 -5.87
CA LEU A 48 -10.64 -0.83 -6.78
C LEU A 48 -10.04 -2.20 -7.11
N TYR A 49 -9.80 -3.03 -6.09
CA TYR A 49 -9.23 -4.36 -6.27
C TYR A 49 -10.15 -5.28 -7.07
N GLU A 50 -11.47 -5.25 -6.82
CA GLU A 50 -12.44 -6.00 -7.63
C GLU A 50 -12.38 -5.60 -9.10
N TYR A 51 -12.35 -4.29 -9.38
CA TYR A 51 -12.28 -3.79 -10.75
C TYR A 51 -11.01 -4.27 -11.44
N LEU A 52 -9.86 -4.17 -10.77
CA LEU A 52 -8.58 -4.61 -11.34
C LEU A 52 -8.50 -6.13 -11.49
N GLU A 53 -9.04 -6.91 -10.56
CA GLU A 53 -9.10 -8.38 -10.68
C GLU A 53 -9.91 -8.80 -11.90
N ARG A 54 -11.13 -8.25 -12.07
CA ARG A 54 -12.02 -8.57 -13.20
C ARG A 54 -11.37 -8.25 -14.55
N ASN A 55 -10.58 -7.19 -14.60
CA ASN A 55 -9.83 -6.79 -15.79
C ASN A 55 -8.47 -7.50 -15.94
N LYS A 56 -8.17 -8.49 -15.09
CA LYS A 56 -6.89 -9.20 -15.06
C LYS A 56 -5.70 -8.23 -14.91
N LYS A 57 -5.84 -7.17 -14.12
CA LYS A 57 -4.80 -6.18 -13.84
C LYS A 57 -4.32 -6.14 -12.40
N LEU A 58 -5.02 -6.80 -11.46
CA LEU A 58 -4.51 -6.95 -10.10
C LEU A 58 -3.40 -8.03 -10.06
N LEU A 59 -2.26 -7.73 -9.43
CA LEU A 59 -1.17 -8.70 -9.22
C LEU A 59 -0.94 -9.02 -7.75
N ARG A 60 -0.83 -8.00 -6.89
CA ARG A 60 -0.52 -8.21 -5.47
C ARG A 60 -1.04 -7.08 -4.61
N ILE A 61 -1.48 -7.42 -3.40
CA ILE A 61 -1.81 -6.49 -2.32
C ILE A 61 -0.84 -6.77 -1.18
N ILE A 62 0.15 -5.90 -1.02
CA ILE A 62 1.13 -5.96 0.06
C ILE A 62 0.52 -5.28 1.28
N ILE A 63 0.36 -6.03 2.36
CA ILE A 63 -0.24 -5.57 3.60
C ILE A 63 0.89 -5.41 4.63
N PRO A 64 1.13 -4.19 5.11
CA PRO A 64 2.19 -3.92 6.08
C PRO A 64 2.07 -4.72 7.37
N ASN A 65 0.85 -4.91 7.89
CA ASN A 65 0.58 -5.58 9.16
C ASN A 65 -0.73 -6.39 9.08
N SER A 66 -0.68 -7.65 9.49
CA SER A 66 -1.84 -8.55 9.48
C SER A 66 -2.92 -8.18 10.49
N LYS A 67 -2.59 -7.40 11.54
CA LYS A 67 -3.56 -6.93 12.54
C LYS A 67 -4.49 -5.83 12.03
N SER A 68 -4.16 -5.19 10.92
CA SER A 68 -4.90 -4.05 10.35
C SER A 68 -5.67 -4.39 9.08
N GLU A 69 -5.74 -5.66 8.67
CA GLU A 69 -6.48 -6.05 7.46
C GLU A 69 -8.00 -5.95 7.68
N SER A 70 -8.68 -5.22 6.80
CA SER A 70 -10.13 -5.23 6.74
C SER A 70 -10.68 -6.59 6.29
N SER A 71 -11.76 -7.05 6.94
CA SER A 71 -12.49 -8.27 6.56
C SER A 71 -13.04 -8.23 5.12
N LEU A 72 -13.20 -7.03 4.54
CA LEU A 72 -13.59 -6.82 3.15
C LEU A 72 -12.55 -7.37 2.15
N LEU A 73 -11.29 -7.49 2.57
CA LEU A 73 -10.20 -8.00 1.72
C LEU A 73 -10.06 -9.52 1.75
N LYS A 74 -10.90 -10.23 2.53
CA LYS A 74 -10.87 -11.69 2.65
C LYS A 74 -11.00 -12.41 1.32
N LYS A 75 -11.74 -11.89 0.35
CA LYS A 75 -11.88 -12.51 -0.98
C LYS A 75 -10.60 -12.45 -1.83
N PHE A 76 -9.66 -11.59 -1.48
CA PHE A 76 -8.39 -11.41 -2.21
C PHE A 76 -7.23 -12.21 -1.62
N GLN A 77 -7.47 -13.30 -0.84
CA GLN A 77 -6.39 -14.09 -0.22
C GLN A 77 -5.24 -14.41 -1.17
N ASN A 78 -5.55 -14.80 -2.40
CA ASN A 78 -4.56 -15.22 -3.40
C ASN A 78 -3.66 -14.07 -3.90
N TYR A 79 -4.06 -12.82 -3.68
CA TYR A 79 -3.29 -11.62 -4.04
C TYR A 79 -2.51 -11.05 -2.85
N LYS A 80 -2.84 -11.44 -1.62
CA LYS A 80 -2.26 -10.81 -0.43
C LYS A 80 -0.84 -11.29 -0.16
N THR A 81 -0.01 -10.39 0.33
CA THR A 81 1.32 -10.69 0.88
C THR A 81 1.54 -9.81 2.10
N PHE A 82 1.80 -10.42 3.24
CA PHE A 82 2.02 -9.70 4.49
C PHE A 82 3.50 -9.48 4.70
N ILE A 83 3.95 -8.24 4.56
CA ILE A 83 5.39 -7.92 4.62
C ILE A 83 5.96 -8.03 6.04
N ILE A 84 5.10 -8.01 7.07
CA ILE A 84 5.51 -8.16 8.47
C ILE A 84 6.27 -9.47 8.73
N TYR A 85 5.97 -10.53 7.98
CA TYR A 85 6.64 -11.82 8.12
C TYR A 85 8.04 -11.84 7.50
N ASP A 86 8.35 -10.87 6.64
CA ASP A 86 9.66 -10.70 6.04
C ASP A 86 10.47 -9.58 6.71
N LYS A 87 10.04 -9.10 7.89
CA LYS A 87 10.75 -8.02 8.61
C LYS A 87 12.23 -8.31 8.78
N GLU A 88 12.59 -9.49 9.29
CA GLU A 88 14.01 -9.88 9.47
C GLU A 88 14.79 -9.92 8.15
N LYS A 89 14.06 -10.25 7.08
CA LYS A 89 14.43 -10.19 5.65
C LYS A 89 14.91 -8.81 5.19
N LEU A 90 14.05 -7.84 5.49
CA LEU A 90 13.96 -6.54 4.82
C LEU A 90 14.44 -5.39 5.69
N GLU A 91 14.58 -5.61 7.00
CA GLU A 91 15.08 -4.61 7.94
C GLU A 91 16.55 -4.33 7.62
N ASP A 92 16.84 -3.07 7.30
CA ASP A 92 18.19 -2.60 7.08
C ASP A 92 18.94 -2.61 8.42
N LYS A 93 19.67 -3.71 8.66
CA LYS A 93 20.61 -3.83 9.76
C LYS A 93 21.79 -2.93 9.44
N LYS A 94 21.67 -1.65 9.78
CA LYS A 94 22.81 -0.73 9.76
C LYS A 94 23.99 -1.43 10.42
N TRP A 95 25.08 -1.55 9.66
CA TRP A 95 26.37 -2.06 10.07
C TRP A 95 26.76 -1.42 11.41
N GLU A 96 26.71 -2.21 12.49
CA GLU A 96 27.32 -1.77 13.75
C GLU A 96 28.80 -1.58 13.48
N ALA A 97 29.27 -0.34 13.63
CA ALA A 97 30.68 0.00 13.70
C ALA A 97 31.30 -0.66 14.94
N SER A 98 31.50 -1.97 14.86
CA SER A 98 32.58 -2.66 15.55
C SER A 98 33.84 -2.41 14.72
N HIS A 99 34.97 -2.19 15.40
CA HIS A 99 36.27 -1.70 14.88
C HIS A 99 36.24 -0.18 14.64
N ILE A 100 36.70 0.69 15.55
CA ILE A 100 38.05 0.74 16.14
C ILE A 100 37.95 1.49 17.49
N ASN A 101 38.19 0.81 18.62
CA ASN A 101 38.75 1.46 19.81
C ASN A 101 40.24 1.12 19.80
N THR A 102 41.06 2.10 19.40
CA THR A 102 42.50 2.12 19.68
C THR A 102 42.72 2.83 21.01
#